data_AF-A0A9P0VZV2-F1
#
_entry.id   AF-A0A9P0VZV2-F1
#
_cell.length_a   1.000
_cell.length_b   1.000
_cell.length_c   1.000
_cell.angle_alpha   90.00
_cell.angle_beta   90.00
_cell.angle_gamma   90.00
#
_symmetry.space_group_name_H-M   'P 1'
#
loop_
_entity.id
_entity.type
_entity.pdbx_description
1 polymer ?
#
loop_
_entity_poly.entity_id
_entity_poly.type
_entity_poly.pdbx_seq_one_letter_code
_entity_poly.pdbx_strand_id
1 'polypeptide(L)'
;MFRQSARLLSSKRLFSVTPQRSNLISELYVSQIKAFKPVAFTAKDAEESTKAFQLPSKPSVPESEISADALAQYEASNVETETVGSSGSAAAEEDWFVFEEAEEAAH
;
A
#
# COMPACT_ATOMS: atom_id res chain seq x y z
N MET A 1 -52.91 -50.89 -56.33
CA MET A 1 -51.46 -51.01 -56.05
C MET A 1 -50.75 -49.81 -56.65
N PHE A 2 -50.42 -48.80 -55.85
CA PHE A 2 -49.70 -47.60 -56.32
C PHE A 2 -48.20 -47.82 -56.20
N ARG A 3 -47.50 -47.84 -57.34
CA ARG A 3 -46.03 -47.91 -57.37
C ARG A 3 -45.47 -46.54 -57.00
N GLN A 4 -44.74 -46.47 -55.88
CA GLN A 4 -43.93 -45.31 -55.54
C GLN A 4 -42.86 -45.14 -56.63
N SER A 5 -43.00 -44.09 -57.44
CA SER A 5 -41.95 -43.67 -58.36
C SER A 5 -40.85 -43.00 -57.54
N ALA A 6 -39.75 -43.70 -57.32
CA ALA A 6 -38.58 -43.15 -56.66
C ALA A 6 -38.00 -42.03 -57.54
N ARG A 7 -38.26 -40.77 -57.17
CA ARG A 7 -37.58 -39.63 -57.76
C ARG A 7 -36.11 -39.75 -57.38
N LEU A 8 -35.28 -40.10 -58.36
CA LEU A 8 -33.83 -40.02 -58.24
C LEU A 8 -33.48 -38.57 -57.90
N LEU A 9 -33.01 -38.33 -56.67
CA LEU A 9 -32.48 -37.05 -56.24
C LEU A 9 -31.17 -36.81 -57.01
N SER A 10 -31.28 -36.16 -58.17
CA SER A 10 -30.13 -35.64 -58.89
C SER A 10 -29.42 -34.61 -57.99
N SER A 11 -28.18 -34.91 -57.60
CA SER A 11 -27.30 -33.95 -56.94
C SER A 11 -26.94 -32.85 -57.94
N LYS A 12 -27.79 -31.84 -58.04
CA LYS A 12 -27.51 -30.62 -58.78
C LYS A 12 -26.53 -29.79 -57.95
N ARG A 13 -25.34 -29.52 -58.50
CA ARG A 13 -24.39 -28.57 -57.91
C ARG A 13 -25.00 -27.17 -58.04
N LEU A 14 -25.63 -26.70 -56.96
CA LEU A 14 -26.19 -25.35 -56.88
C LEU A 14 -25.09 -24.41 -56.40
N PHE A 15 -24.90 -23.30 -57.10
CA PHE A 15 -24.08 -22.20 -56.61
C PHE A 15 -24.86 -21.46 -55.54
N SER A 16 -24.34 -21.43 -54.31
CA SER A 16 -24.86 -20.58 -53.25
C SER A 16 -24.21 -19.20 -53.34
N VAL A 17 -25.02 -18.16 -53.43
CA VAL A 17 -24.56 -16.77 -53.29
C VAL A 17 -24.77 -16.38 -51.85
N THR A 18 -23.68 -16.06 -51.14
CA THR A 18 -23.76 -15.45 -49.83
C THR A 18 -23.95 -13.94 -50.01
N PRO A 19 -24.96 -13.31 -49.36
CA PRO A 19 -25.12 -11.87 -49.43
C PRO A 19 -23.93 -11.17 -48.74
N GLN A 20 -23.51 -10.05 -49.31
CA GLN A 20 -22.43 -9.23 -48.75
C GLN A 20 -22.84 -8.68 -47.38
N ARG A 21 -22.04 -8.97 -46.34
CA ARG A 21 -22.18 -8.37 -45.01
C ARG A 21 -21.36 -7.10 -44.96
N SER A 22 -22.02 -5.95 -44.77
CA SER A 22 -21.36 -4.65 -44.76
C SER A 22 -20.63 -4.33 -43.45
N ASN A 23 -20.98 -4.99 -42.34
CA ASN A 23 -20.45 -4.66 -41.01
C ASN A 23 -20.18 -5.91 -40.15
N LEU A 24 -19.14 -6.67 -40.51
CA LEU A 24 -18.75 -7.88 -39.76
C LEU A 24 -18.37 -7.59 -38.30
N ILE A 25 -17.71 -6.46 -38.04
CA ILE A 25 -17.23 -6.10 -36.70
C ILE A 25 -18.41 -5.82 -35.75
N SER A 26 -19.43 -5.08 -36.22
CA SER A 26 -20.61 -4.79 -35.39
C SER A 26 -21.43 -6.05 -35.11
N GLU A 27 -21.59 -6.91 -36.12
CA GLU A 27 -22.29 -8.19 -35.93
C GLU A 27 -21.55 -9.10 -34.95
N LEU A 28 -20.22 -9.17 -35.05
CA LEU A 28 -19.38 -9.94 -34.13
C LEU A 28 -19.52 -9.38 -32.71
N TYR A 29 -19.41 -8.07 -32.52
CA TYR A 29 -19.56 -7.42 -31.22
C TYR A 29 -20.92 -7.72 -30.57
N VAL A 30 -22.02 -7.55 -31.31
CA VAL A 30 -23.36 -7.86 -30.82
C VAL A 30 -23.51 -9.36 -30.51
N SER A 31 -22.90 -10.23 -31.31
CA SER A 31 -22.91 -11.68 -31.03
C SER A 31 -22.18 -12.02 -29.73
N GLN A 32 -21.06 -11.37 -29.46
CA GLN A 32 -20.28 -11.57 -28.24
C GLN A 32 -21.01 -11.05 -27.01
N ILE A 33 -21.64 -9.86 -27.09
CA ILE A 33 -22.48 -9.34 -26.00
C ILE A 33 -23.62 -10.31 -25.67
N LYS A 34 -24.30 -10.83 -26.69
CA LYS A 34 -25.41 -11.78 -26.49
C LYS A 34 -24.94 -13.13 -25.92
N ALA A 35 -23.76 -13.58 -26.33
CA ALA A 35 -23.16 -14.80 -25.82
C ALA A 35 -22.57 -14.64 -24.41
N PHE A 36 -22.21 -13.41 -24.03
CA PHE A 36 -21.65 -13.12 -22.72
C PHE A 36 -22.70 -13.31 -21.62
N LYS A 37 -22.45 -14.27 -20.75
CA LYS A 37 -23.22 -14.49 -19.53
C LYS A 37 -22.42 -13.90 -18.38
N PRO A 38 -22.81 -12.73 -17.83
CA PRO A 38 -22.11 -12.18 -16.68
C PRO A 38 -22.22 -13.18 -15.52
N VAL A 39 -21.08 -13.55 -14.95
CA VAL A 39 -21.06 -14.24 -13.67
C VAL A 39 -21.55 -13.23 -12.64
N ALA A 40 -22.61 -13.58 -11.91
CA ALA A 40 -23.16 -12.71 -10.89
C ALA A 40 -22.08 -12.49 -9.81
N PHE A 41 -21.56 -11.28 -9.74
CA PHE A 41 -20.56 -10.92 -8.74
C PHE A 41 -21.23 -10.97 -7.37
N THR A 42 -20.83 -11.92 -6.55
CA THR A 42 -21.39 -12.07 -5.21
C THR A 42 -20.66 -11.15 -4.25
N ALA A 43 -21.31 -10.76 -3.15
CA ALA A 43 -20.64 -9.97 -2.10
C ALA A 43 -19.38 -10.68 -1.55
N LYS A 44 -19.35 -12.03 -1.61
CA LYS A 44 -18.19 -12.84 -1.24
C LYS A 44 -17.00 -12.67 -2.18
N ASP A 45 -17.23 -12.56 -3.49
CA ASP A 45 -16.16 -12.27 -4.45
C ASP A 45 -15.54 -10.89 -4.21
N ALA A 46 -16.36 -9.92 -3.76
CA ALA A 46 -15.88 -8.60 -3.36
C ALA A 46 -14.96 -8.69 -2.14
N GLU A 47 -15.40 -9.41 -1.11
CA GLU A 47 -14.65 -9.64 0.13
C GLU A 47 -13.35 -10.43 -0.12
N GLU A 48 -13.36 -11.42 -1.03
CA GLU A 48 -12.16 -12.18 -1.41
C GLU A 48 -11.17 -11.35 -2.24
N SER A 49 -11.67 -10.43 -3.08
CA SER A 49 -10.82 -9.55 -3.90
C SER A 49 -10.11 -8.46 -3.09
N THR A 50 -10.58 -8.17 -1.87
CA THR A 50 -10.02 -7.11 -1.02
C THR A 50 -9.48 -7.69 0.28
N LYS A 51 -8.21 -7.41 0.59
CA LYS A 51 -7.69 -7.71 1.92
C LYS A 51 -8.35 -6.78 2.94
N ALA A 52 -9.07 -7.35 3.91
CA ALA A 52 -9.68 -6.58 4.98
C ALA A 52 -8.62 -5.78 5.74
N PHE A 53 -8.82 -4.47 5.83
CA PHE A 53 -7.90 -3.57 6.53
C PHE A 53 -8.06 -3.75 8.04
N GLN A 54 -7.04 -4.32 8.68
CA GLN A 54 -6.96 -4.40 10.13
C GLN A 54 -6.08 -3.25 10.62
N LEU A 55 -6.61 -2.47 11.57
CA LEU A 55 -5.82 -1.46 12.26
C LEU A 55 -4.71 -2.17 13.05
N PRO A 56 -3.45 -1.67 13.00
CA PRO A 56 -2.40 -2.23 13.82
C PRO A 56 -2.77 -2.11 15.31
N SER A 57 -2.39 -3.10 16.10
CA SER A 57 -2.53 -3.02 17.55
C SER A 57 -1.79 -1.79 18.07
N LYS A 58 -2.34 -1.16 19.12
CA LYS A 58 -1.66 -0.06 19.80
C LYS A 58 -0.25 -0.54 20.18
N PRO A 59 0.80 0.26 19.91
CA PRO A 59 2.16 -0.13 20.28
C PRO A 59 2.18 -0.43 21.77
N SER A 60 2.69 -1.62 22.12
CA SER A 60 3.02 -1.90 23.51
C SER A 60 4.12 -0.93 23.92
N VAL A 61 4.00 -0.40 25.13
CA VAL A 61 5.13 0.32 25.74
C VAL A 61 6.30 -0.68 25.75
N PRO A 62 7.47 -0.31 25.21
CA PRO A 62 8.64 -1.18 25.31
C PRO A 62 8.88 -1.45 26.79
N GLU A 63 9.25 -2.68 27.15
CA GLU A 63 9.72 -2.97 28.52
C GLU A 63 10.79 -1.93 28.84
N SER A 64 10.51 -1.08 29.83
CA SER A 64 11.52 -0.20 30.38
C SER A 64 12.59 -1.11 30.97
N GLU A 65 13.72 -1.25 30.28
CA GLU A 65 14.86 -2.08 30.67
C GLU A 65 15.40 -1.71 32.08
N ILE A 66 14.96 -0.58 32.62
CA ILE A 66 15.32 -0.08 33.94
C ILE A 66 14.13 -0.27 34.88
N SER A 67 14.23 -1.28 35.74
CA SER A 67 13.31 -1.49 36.87
C SER A 67 13.46 -0.35 37.88
N ALA A 68 12.40 -0.03 38.63
CA ALA A 68 12.42 1.04 39.64
C ALA A 68 13.55 0.86 40.68
N ASP A 69 13.93 -0.38 40.96
CA ASP A 69 15.04 -0.70 41.86
C ASP A 69 16.41 -0.33 41.27
N ALA A 70 16.57 -0.41 39.95
CA ALA A 70 17.80 0.01 39.26
C ALA A 70 17.92 1.55 39.22
N LEU A 71 16.79 2.27 39.16
CA LEU A 71 16.78 3.74 39.32
C LEU A 71 17.18 4.14 40.75
N ALA A 72 16.63 3.47 41.76
CA ALA A 72 16.98 3.75 43.16
C ALA A 72 18.47 3.47 43.46
N GLN A 73 19.05 2.42 42.87
CA GLN A 73 20.49 2.14 42.98
C GLN A 73 21.36 3.18 42.29
N TYR A 74 20.93 3.69 41.13
CA TYR A 74 21.62 4.79 40.44
C TYR A 74 21.57 6.09 41.25
N GLU A 75 20.42 6.43 41.82
CA GLU A 75 20.28 7.62 42.69
C GLU A 75 21.11 7.53 43.97
N ALA A 76 21.26 6.33 44.53
CA ALA A 76 22.08 6.10 45.73
C ALA A 76 23.58 5.96 45.43
N SER A 77 23.96 5.76 44.16
CA SER A 77 25.37 5.66 43.78
C SER A 77 26.04 7.03 43.87
N ASN A 78 27.09 7.12 44.68
CA ASN A 78 27.88 8.35 44.80
C ASN A 78 28.68 8.53 43.51
N VAL A 79 28.73 9.74 42.98
CA VAL A 79 29.51 10.04 41.77
C VAL A 79 30.95 10.22 42.21
N GLU A 80 31.83 9.26 41.88
CA GLU A 80 33.27 9.43 42.02
C GLU A 80 33.79 10.54 41.09
N THR A 81 33.68 11.79 41.55
CA THR A 81 34.45 12.89 41.01
C THR A 81 35.89 12.72 41.49
N GLU A 82 36.85 12.66 40.56
CA GLU A 82 38.27 12.80 40.91
C GLU A 82 38.41 14.07 41.73
N THR A 83 38.74 13.91 43.02
CA THR A 83 38.99 15.03 43.90
C THR A 83 40.22 15.75 43.35
N VAL A 84 40.00 16.87 42.67
CA VAL A 84 41.07 17.80 42.33
C VAL A 84 41.57 18.39 43.64
N GLY A 85 42.51 17.70 44.28
CA GLY A 85 43.40 18.32 45.25
C GLY A 85 44.32 19.26 44.50
N SER A 86 44.04 20.57 44.52
CA SER A 86 45.09 21.58 44.32
C SER A 86 44.63 22.96 44.80
N SER A 87 45.35 23.47 45.79
CA SER A 87 45.49 24.90 46.01
C SER A 87 46.09 25.52 44.75
N GLY A 88 45.35 26.38 44.06
CA GLY A 88 45.91 27.26 43.04
C GLY A 88 44.96 27.54 41.88
N SER A 89 44.38 28.74 41.91
CA SER A 89 43.61 29.39 40.83
C SER A 89 42.47 28.56 40.25
N ALA A 90 41.24 28.90 40.64
CA ALA A 90 40.09 28.66 39.76
C ALA A 90 40.50 29.09 38.35
N ALA A 91 40.50 28.15 37.41
CA ALA A 91 40.67 28.46 36.00
C ALA A 91 39.61 29.52 35.69
N ALA A 92 40.05 30.64 35.11
CA ALA A 92 39.14 31.72 34.76
C ALA A 92 37.95 31.11 34.01
N GLU A 93 36.73 31.42 34.47
CA GLU A 93 35.51 31.16 33.71
C GLU A 93 35.68 31.94 32.40
N GLU A 94 36.18 31.27 31.35
CA GLU A 94 36.26 31.86 30.03
C GLU A 94 34.82 32.16 29.59
N ASP A 95 34.51 33.44 29.43
CA ASP A 95 33.17 33.92 29.11
C ASP A 95 32.77 33.40 27.72
N TRP A 96 32.01 32.30 27.68
CA TRP A 96 31.53 31.66 26.44
C TRP A 96 30.47 32.48 25.70
N PHE A 97 30.04 33.61 26.27
CA PHE A 97 29.08 34.53 25.69
C PHE A 97 29.71 35.92 25.53
N VAL A 98 30.31 36.15 24.36
CA VAL A 98 30.65 37.51 23.91
C VAL A 98 29.39 38.13 23.31
N PHE A 99 28.79 39.11 24.01
CA PHE A 99 27.74 39.94 23.43
C PHE A 99 28.38 40.98 22.51
N GLU A 100 27.91 41.07 21.25
CA GLU A 100 28.33 42.13 20.34
C GLU A 100 27.95 43.48 20.94
N GLU A 101 28.95 44.34 21.13
CA GLU A 101 28.82 45.68 21.66
C GLU A 101 27.79 46.44 20.81
N ALA A 102 26.68 46.85 21.43
CA ALA A 102 25.65 47.61 20.76
C ALA A 102 26.26 48.91 20.24
N GLU A 103 26.36 49.01 18.92
CA GLU A 103 26.80 50.19 18.17
C GLU A 103 26.22 51.44 18.84
N GLU A 104 27.11 52.29 19.37
CA GLU A 104 26.77 53.52 20.08
C GLU A 104 25.74 54.29 19.25
N ALA A 105 24.48 54.27 19.69
CA ALA A 105 23.46 55.17 19.21
C ALA A 105 23.94 56.57 19.58
N ALA A 106 24.56 57.25 18.60
CA ALA A 106 25.02 58.61 18.70
C ALA A 106 23.91 59.50 19.28
N HIS A 107 24.12 59.91 20.53
CA HIS A 107 23.39 60.97 21.20
C HIS A 107 24.37 62.04 21.63
#